data_AF-A0A8S4N098-F1
#
_entry.id   AF-A0A8S4N098-F1
#
_cell.length_a   1.000
_cell.length_b   1.000
_cell.length_c   1.000
_cell.angle_alpha   90.00
_cell.angle_beta   90.00
_cell.angle_gamma   90.00
#
_symmetry.space_group_name_H-M   'P 1'
#
loop_
_entity.id
_entity.type
_entity.pdbx_description
1 polymer ?
#
loop_
_entity_poly.entity_id
_entity_poly.type
_entity_poly.pdbx_seq_one_letter_code
_entity_poly.pdbx_strand_id
1 'polypeptide(L)'
;MGELGERNSLVDQIFQQYDADLKGELTAVQAQSIHADMRIGGISFQQVEASIDYTCLGDTVEKSELFELLQEMDRRYFLVQDFRWEFSMLDREMKDTITEDQARWFLQAVHGDF
;
A
#
# COMPACT_ATOMS: atom_id res chain seq x y z
N MET A 1 -28.26 -4.99 5.68
CA MET A 1 -27.70 -6.35 5.54
C MET A 1 -27.08 -6.63 4.15
N GLY A 2 -27.20 -5.75 3.14
CA GLY A 2 -26.66 -6.00 1.78
C GLY A 2 -25.15 -5.75 1.62
N GLU A 3 -24.66 -4.54 1.92
CA GLU A 3 -23.27 -4.14 1.60
C GLU A 3 -22.18 -4.93 2.35
N LEU A 4 -22.36 -5.22 3.63
CA LEU A 4 -21.36 -5.96 4.42
C LEU A 4 -21.22 -7.42 3.94
N GLY A 5 -22.32 -8.04 3.50
CA GLY A 5 -22.32 -9.40 2.94
C GLY A 5 -21.64 -9.45 1.58
N GLU A 6 -21.92 -8.47 0.71
CA GLU A 6 -21.29 -8.32 -0.59
C GLU A 6 -19.77 -8.07 -0.45
N ARG A 7 -19.37 -7.17 0.46
CA ARG A 7 -17.96 -6.89 0.75
C ARG A 7 -17.20 -8.14 1.18
N ASN A 8 -17.75 -8.90 2.13
CA ASN A 8 -17.10 -10.12 2.58
C ASN A 8 -17.01 -11.15 1.45
N SER A 9 -18.06 -11.29 0.63
CA SER A 9 -18.01 -12.23 -0.51
C SER A 9 -16.95 -11.85 -1.57
N LEU A 10 -16.69 -10.56 -1.77
CA LEU A 10 -15.65 -10.09 -2.68
C LEU A 10 -14.25 -10.36 -2.12
N VAL A 11 -14.02 -10.02 -0.85
CA VAL A 11 -12.74 -10.30 -0.16
C VAL A 11 -12.46 -11.81 -0.20
N ASP A 12 -13.48 -12.64 -0.02
CA ASP A 12 -13.38 -14.09 -0.11
C ASP A 12 -12.93 -14.57 -1.50
N GLN A 13 -13.52 -14.01 -2.56
CA GLN A 13 -13.17 -14.37 -3.93
C GLN A 13 -11.73 -13.96 -4.28
N ILE A 14 -11.33 -12.74 -3.89
CA ILE A 14 -9.97 -12.24 -4.10
C ILE A 14 -8.98 -13.13 -3.33
N PHE A 15 -9.25 -13.43 -2.06
CA PHE A 15 -8.36 -14.28 -1.27
C PHE A 15 -8.14 -15.65 -1.93
N GLN A 16 -9.22 -16.31 -2.36
CA GLN A 16 -9.16 -17.62 -3.00
C GLN A 16 -8.44 -17.60 -4.36
N GLN A 17 -8.57 -16.52 -5.12
CA GLN A 17 -7.87 -16.38 -6.40
C GLN A 17 -6.35 -16.35 -6.22
N TYR A 18 -5.87 -15.82 -5.10
CA TYR A 18 -4.45 -15.60 -4.86
C TYR A 18 -3.81 -16.61 -3.91
N ASP A 19 -4.58 -17.34 -3.11
CA ASP A 19 -4.13 -18.51 -2.33
C ASP A 19 -3.90 -19.74 -3.24
N ALA A 20 -2.97 -19.60 -4.18
CA ALA A 20 -2.66 -20.62 -5.18
C ALA A 20 -2.18 -21.95 -4.57
N ASP A 21 -1.58 -21.90 -3.38
CA ASP A 21 -1.06 -23.06 -2.67
C ASP A 21 -2.12 -23.73 -1.77
N LEU A 22 -3.31 -23.14 -1.63
CA LEU A 22 -4.39 -23.60 -0.75
C LEU A 22 -3.96 -23.75 0.71
N LYS A 23 -3.07 -22.86 1.18
CA LYS A 23 -2.55 -22.88 2.56
C LYS A 23 -3.49 -22.19 3.55
N GLY A 24 -4.44 -21.40 3.05
CA GLY A 24 -5.33 -20.58 3.89
C GLY A 24 -4.69 -19.28 4.35
N GLU A 25 -3.52 -18.92 3.82
CA GLU A 25 -2.77 -17.70 4.13
C GLU A 25 -2.08 -17.17 2.86
N LEU A 26 -1.89 -15.86 2.78
CA LEU A 26 -1.16 -15.24 1.68
C LEU A 26 0.22 -14.78 2.14
N THR A 27 1.22 -15.02 1.31
CA THR A 27 2.57 -14.47 1.48
C THR A 27 2.61 -13.00 1.07
N ALA A 28 3.65 -12.28 1.49
CA ALA A 28 3.90 -10.90 1.07
C ALA A 28 3.93 -10.73 -0.46
N VAL A 29 4.43 -11.73 -1.21
CA VAL A 29 4.48 -11.72 -2.68
C VAL A 29 3.07 -11.81 -3.29
N GLN A 30 2.21 -12.64 -2.72
CA GLN A 30 0.81 -12.74 -3.16
C GLN A 30 0.04 -11.46 -2.82
N ALA A 31 0.23 -10.90 -1.63
CA ALA A 31 -0.36 -9.62 -1.23
C ALA A 31 0.09 -8.47 -2.15
N GLN A 32 1.37 -8.43 -2.53
CA GLN A 32 1.89 -7.46 -3.48
C GLN A 32 1.20 -7.59 -4.85
N SER A 33 0.97 -8.82 -5.31
CA SER A 33 0.32 -9.08 -6.59
C SER A 33 -1.11 -8.59 -6.62
N ILE A 34 -1.88 -8.82 -5.54
CA ILE A 34 -3.25 -8.29 -5.39
C ILE A 34 -3.25 -6.77 -5.52
N HIS A 35 -2.36 -6.09 -4.79
CA HIS A 35 -2.30 -4.63 -4.80
C HIS A 35 -1.87 -4.07 -6.15
N ALA A 36 -0.90 -4.71 -6.81
CA ALA A 36 -0.42 -4.31 -8.14
C ALA A 36 -1.53 -4.40 -9.21
N ASP A 37 -2.43 -5.38 -9.10
CA ASP A 37 -3.60 -5.51 -9.98
C ASP A 37 -4.65 -4.40 -9.74
N MET A 38 -4.70 -3.84 -8.52
CA MET A 38 -5.62 -2.78 -8.14
C MET A 38 -5.08 -1.36 -8.35
N ARG A 39 -3.75 -1.18 -8.31
CA ARG A 39 -3.09 0.14 -8.31
C ARG A 39 -1.90 0.16 -9.26
N ILE A 40 -1.99 1.02 -10.27
CA ILE A 40 -0.91 1.22 -11.25
C ILE A 40 0.36 1.67 -10.52
N GLY A 41 1.46 0.94 -10.75
CA GLY A 41 2.77 1.23 -10.16
C GLY A 41 2.96 0.71 -8.74
N GLY A 42 1.88 0.36 -8.02
CA GLY A 42 1.92 -0.27 -6.70
C GLY A 42 2.75 0.45 -5.64
N ILE A 43 3.09 -0.28 -4.58
CA ILE A 43 4.07 0.11 -3.55
C ILE A 43 5.26 -0.86 -3.58
N SER A 44 6.41 -0.44 -3.02
CA SER A 44 7.59 -1.32 -2.97
C SER A 44 7.35 -2.53 -2.08
N PHE A 45 8.09 -3.62 -2.30
CA PHE A 45 7.96 -4.84 -1.50
C PHE A 45 8.13 -4.59 0.01
N GLN A 46 9.08 -3.72 0.39
CA GLN A 46 9.28 -3.34 1.79
C GLN A 46 8.08 -2.61 2.39
N GLN A 47 7.33 -1.84 1.59
CA GLN A 47 6.09 -1.20 2.06
C GLN A 47 4.97 -2.23 2.22
N VAL A 48 4.99 -3.33 1.43
CA VAL A 48 4.08 -4.46 1.63
C VAL A 48 4.41 -5.18 2.93
N GLU A 49 5.67 -5.53 3.18
CA GLU A 49 6.12 -6.14 4.44
C GLU A 49 5.76 -5.26 5.64
N ALA A 50 6.06 -3.96 5.58
CA ALA A 50 5.67 -3.01 6.62
C ALA A 50 4.15 -2.83 6.77
N SER A 51 3.35 -3.25 5.77
CA SER A 51 1.89 -3.33 5.89
C SER A 51 1.45 -4.56 6.65
N ILE A 52 2.04 -5.70 6.34
CA ILE A 52 1.79 -6.95 7.05
C ILE A 52 2.18 -6.80 8.52
N ASP A 53 3.38 -6.29 8.81
CA ASP A 53 3.83 -6.04 10.19
C ASP A 53 2.90 -5.10 10.98
N TYR A 54 2.19 -4.20 10.29
CA TYR A 54 1.31 -3.22 10.91
C TYR A 54 -0.10 -3.76 11.15
N THR A 55 -0.64 -4.59 10.26
CA THR A 55 -2.04 -5.04 10.30
C THR A 55 -2.23 -6.50 10.68
N CYS A 56 -1.26 -7.37 10.39
CA CYS A 56 -1.36 -8.81 10.56
C CYS A 56 -0.70 -9.27 11.86
N LEU A 57 -1.14 -10.41 12.39
CA LEU A 57 -0.54 -11.00 13.59
C LEU A 57 0.79 -11.72 13.35
N GLY A 58 1.10 -12.07 12.10
CA GLY A 58 2.33 -12.78 11.71
C GLY A 58 2.87 -12.34 10.35
N ASP A 59 3.83 -13.11 9.84
CA ASP A 59 4.54 -12.82 8.57
C ASP A 59 3.72 -13.19 7.32
N THR A 60 2.54 -13.75 7.51
CA THR A 60 1.57 -14.14 6.48
C THR A 60 0.23 -13.47 6.77
N VAL A 61 -0.63 -13.42 5.75
CA VAL A 61 -1.89 -12.70 5.77
C VAL A 61 -3.03 -13.70 5.85
N GLU A 62 -3.77 -13.67 6.95
CA GLU A 62 -5.01 -14.41 7.06
C GLU A 62 -6.14 -13.71 6.28
N LYS A 63 -7.13 -14.49 5.86
CA LYS A 63 -8.28 -13.97 5.12
C LYS A 63 -9.04 -12.87 5.85
N SER A 64 -9.15 -12.98 7.17
CA SER A 64 -9.76 -11.99 8.06
C SER A 64 -9.03 -10.64 8.02
N GLU A 65 -7.72 -10.67 7.80
CA GLU A 65 -6.83 -9.49 7.84
C GLU A 65 -6.71 -8.81 6.48
N LEU A 66 -6.99 -9.53 5.38
CA LEU A 66 -6.78 -9.05 4.00
C LEU A 66 -7.40 -7.68 3.74
N PHE A 67 -8.60 -7.42 4.23
CA PHE A 67 -9.26 -6.13 4.00
C PHE A 67 -8.52 -4.97 4.68
N GLU A 68 -8.10 -5.15 5.92
CA GLU A 68 -7.36 -4.14 6.68
C GLU A 68 -5.97 -3.92 6.10
N LEU A 69 -5.29 -5.00 5.69
CA LEU A 69 -4.03 -4.93 4.98
C LEU A 69 -4.15 -4.09 3.70
N LEU A 70 -5.14 -4.39 2.84
CA LEU A 70 -5.32 -3.66 1.59
C LEU A 70 -5.62 -2.17 1.82
N GLN A 71 -6.37 -1.82 2.88
CA GLN A 71 -6.59 -0.43 3.24
C GLN A 71 -5.31 0.29 3.64
N GLU A 72 -4.47 -0.36 4.44
CA GLU A 72 -3.20 0.22 4.87
C GLU A 72 -2.20 0.33 3.70
N MET A 73 -2.17 -0.66 2.80
CA MET A 73 -1.40 -0.58 1.55
C MET A 73 -1.87 0.58 0.66
N ASP A 74 -3.18 0.80 0.55
CA ASP A 74 -3.74 1.95 -0.16
C ASP A 74 -3.37 3.28 0.50
N ARG A 75 -3.44 3.36 1.83
CA ARG A 75 -2.99 4.55 2.57
C ARG A 75 -1.53 4.88 2.24
N ARG A 76 -0.65 3.88 2.27
CA ARG A 76 0.78 4.04 1.89
C ARG A 76 0.94 4.43 0.42
N TYR A 77 0.16 3.82 -0.48
CA TYR A 77 0.19 4.15 -1.89
C TYR A 77 -0.14 5.62 -2.15
N PHE A 78 -1.25 6.11 -1.59
CA PHE A 78 -1.66 7.51 -1.76
C PHE A 78 -0.66 8.48 -1.15
N LEU A 79 -0.09 8.14 0.01
CA LEU A 79 1.02 8.92 0.58
C LEU A 79 2.17 9.04 -0.44
N VAL A 80 2.63 7.94 -1.03
CA VAL A 80 3.70 7.96 -2.06
C VAL A 80 3.32 8.79 -3.28
N GLN A 81 2.05 8.74 -3.73
CA GLN A 81 1.61 9.57 -4.86
C GLN A 81 1.62 11.06 -4.51
N ASP A 82 1.14 11.43 -3.33
CA ASP A 82 1.20 12.81 -2.83
C ASP A 82 2.65 13.28 -2.76
N PHE A 83 3.56 12.44 -2.24
CA PHE A 83 4.99 12.71 -2.23
C PHE A 83 5.55 12.98 -3.64
N ARG A 84 5.18 12.16 -4.63
CA ARG A 84 5.62 12.34 -6.02
C ARG A 84 5.09 13.62 -6.64
N TRP A 85 3.84 13.98 -6.36
CA TRP A 85 3.23 15.21 -6.87
C TRP A 85 3.90 16.45 -6.32
N GLU A 86 4.10 16.51 -5.01
CA GLU A 86 4.79 17.63 -4.36
C GLU A 86 6.25 17.74 -4.80
N PHE A 87 6.97 16.61 -4.92
CA PHE A 87 8.33 16.62 -5.47
C PHE A 87 8.35 17.19 -6.90
N SER A 88 7.42 16.75 -7.76
CA SER A 88 7.32 17.23 -9.15
C SER A 88 6.99 18.72 -9.24
N MET A 89 6.26 19.25 -8.25
CA MET A 89 5.98 20.70 -8.15
C MET A 89 7.25 21.51 -7.80
N LEU A 90 8.15 20.94 -7.01
CA LEU A 90 9.41 21.55 -6.61
C LEU A 90 10.49 21.43 -7.70
N ASP A 91 10.58 20.29 -8.39
CA ASP A 91 11.50 20.06 -9.50
C ASP A 91 10.95 20.64 -10.82
N ARG A 92 10.92 21.97 -10.89
CA ARG A 92 10.43 22.70 -12.08
C ARG A 92 11.27 22.46 -13.33
N GLU A 93 12.52 22.01 -13.17
CA GLU A 93 13.44 21.78 -14.27
C GLU A 93 13.40 20.34 -14.79
N MET A 94 12.60 19.45 -14.16
CA MET A 94 12.46 18.03 -14.51
C MET A 94 13.82 17.32 -14.55
N LYS A 95 14.66 17.57 -13.55
CA LYS A 95 15.99 16.96 -13.41
C LYS A 95 16.00 15.76 -12.47
N ASP A 96 14.84 15.39 -11.93
CA ASP A 96 14.66 14.43 -10.85
C ASP A 96 15.46 14.81 -9.59
N THR A 97 15.63 16.11 -9.36
CA THR A 97 16.40 16.65 -8.23
C THR A 97 15.74 17.89 -7.66
N ILE A 98 15.75 18.01 -6.33
CA ILE A 98 15.39 19.23 -5.60
C ILE A 98 16.56 19.67 -4.73
N THR A 99 16.60 20.94 -4.32
CA THR A 99 17.62 21.43 -3.40
C THR A 99 17.39 20.92 -1.98
N GLU A 100 18.41 20.97 -1.12
CA GLU A 100 18.28 20.58 0.28
C GLU A 100 17.19 21.39 1.01
N ASP A 101 17.12 22.70 0.77
CA ASP A 101 16.11 23.57 1.38
C ASP A 101 14.69 23.18 0.94
N GLN A 102 14.51 22.82 -0.33
CA GLN A 102 13.24 22.31 -0.84
C GLN A 102 12.88 20.96 -0.22
N ALA A 103 13.85 20.06 -0.07
CA ALA A 103 13.65 18.76 0.59
C ALA A 103 13.26 18.90 2.06
N ARG A 104 13.87 19.87 2.77
CA ARG A 104 13.53 20.16 4.17
C ARG A 104 12.12 20.70 4.31
N TRP A 105 11.75 21.68 3.49
CA TRP A 105 10.38 22.21 3.46
C TRP A 105 9.37 21.11 3.12
N PHE A 106 9.69 20.27 2.15
CA PHE A 106 8.85 19.19 1.69
C PHE A 106 8.58 18.14 2.79
N LEU A 107 9.62 17.70 3.49
CA LEU A 107 9.47 16.78 4.62
C LEU A 107 8.64 17.39 5.76
N GLN A 108 8.85 18.68 6.07
CA GLN A 108 8.02 19.38 7.07
C GLN A 108 6.55 19.47 6.64
N ALA A 109 6.28 19.74 5.37
CA ALA A 109 4.92 19.86 4.85
C ALA A 109 4.15 18.53 4.92
N VAL A 110 4.83 17.39 4.68
CA VAL A 110 4.17 16.07 4.65
C VAL A 110 4.17 15.36 6.00
N HIS A 111 5.21 15.50 6.81
CA HIS A 111 5.34 14.80 8.10
C HIS A 111 5.02 15.67 9.33
N GLY A 112 4.83 16.97 9.15
CA GLY A 112 4.30 17.86 10.18
C GLY A 112 5.32 18.44 11.17
N ASP A 113 6.54 17.88 11.33
CA ASP A 113 7.58 18.47 12.21
C ASP A 113 9.01 17.92 11.97
N PHE A 114 10.01 18.83 12.04
CA PHE A 114 11.41 18.62 12.44
C PHE A 114 12.00 19.93 12.98
#